data_AF-A0A920HCL2-F1
#
_entry.id   AF-A0A920HCL2-F1
#
_cell.length_a   1.000
_cell.length_b   1.000
_cell.length_c   1.000
_cell.angle_alpha   90.00
_cell.angle_beta   90.00
_cell.angle_gamma   90.00
#
_symmetry.space_group_name_H-M   'P 1'
#
loop_
_entity.id
_entity.type
_entity.pdbx_description
1 polymer ?
#
loop_
_entity_poly.entity_id
_entity_poly.type
_entity_poly.pdbx_seq_one_letter_code
_entity_poly.pdbx_strand_id
1 'polypeptide(L)'
;MASILGYSFIFFFTIISVFYVIQPLFLEKVKYSVDETILSLKREKTILYRSIKELEMEFDIGNIDKIEFEKRRNLLKNEVSIILKKLKKK
;
A
#
# COMPACT_ATOMS: atom_id res chain seq x y z
N MET A 1 -48.05 -22.62 -27.88
CA MET A 1 -47.00 -23.12 -26.95
C MET A 1 -45.66 -22.40 -27.10
N ALA A 2 -45.25 -21.98 -28.31
CA ALA A 2 -43.95 -21.31 -28.54
C ALA A 2 -43.74 -19.99 -27.77
N SER A 3 -44.80 -19.20 -27.54
CA SER A 3 -44.71 -17.90 -26.86
C SER A 3 -44.36 -18.03 -25.38
N ILE A 4 -44.94 -19.03 -24.68
CA ILE A 4 -44.65 -19.31 -23.26
C ILE A 4 -43.17 -19.66 -23.05
N LEU A 5 -42.60 -20.46 -23.97
CA LEU A 5 -41.18 -20.84 -23.96
C LEU A 5 -40.27 -19.62 -24.16
N GLY A 6 -40.64 -18.70 -25.07
CA GLY A 6 -39.89 -17.45 -25.29
C GLY A 6 -39.91 -16.52 -24.08
N TYR A 7 -41.06 -16.31 -23.45
CA TYR A 7 -41.16 -15.49 -22.23
C TYR A 7 -40.41 -16.12 -21.05
N SER A 8 -40.47 -17.45 -20.91
CA SER A 8 -39.69 -18.16 -19.88
C SER A 8 -38.18 -18.01 -20.08
N PHE A 9 -37.72 -18.05 -21.33
CA PHE A 9 -36.32 -17.82 -21.68
C PHE A 9 -35.88 -16.40 -21.30
N ILE A 10 -36.65 -15.38 -21.69
CA ILE A 10 -36.35 -13.98 -21.36
C ILE A 10 -36.28 -13.79 -19.84
N PHE A 11 -37.27 -14.34 -19.12
CA PHE A 11 -37.34 -14.26 -17.66
C PHE A 11 -36.11 -14.91 -16.99
N PHE A 12 -35.67 -16.06 -17.48
CA PHE A 12 -34.48 -16.76 -16.99
C PHE A 12 -33.20 -15.92 -17.15
N PHE A 13 -33.00 -15.30 -18.32
CA PHE A 13 -31.85 -14.43 -18.55
C PHE A 13 -31.88 -13.17 -17.71
N THR A 14 -33.07 -12.59 -17.49
CA THR A 14 -33.23 -11.44 -16.59
C THR A 14 -32.82 -11.80 -15.17
N ILE A 15 -33.30 -12.94 -14.65
CA ILE A 15 -32.95 -13.41 -13.30
C ILE A 15 -31.44 -13.62 -13.16
N ILE A 16 -30.81 -14.34 -14.09
CA ILE A 16 -29.37 -14.58 -14.07
C ILE A 16 -28.59 -13.26 -14.09
N SER A 17 -29.02 -12.29 -14.90
CA SER A 17 -28.36 -10.99 -14.99
C SER A 17 -28.44 -10.23 -13.67
N VAL A 18 -29.60 -10.23 -13.01
CA VAL A 18 -29.78 -9.60 -11.70
C VAL A 18 -28.90 -10.27 -10.65
N PHE A 19 -28.86 -11.60 -10.62
CA PHE A 19 -27.99 -12.34 -9.70
C PHE A 19 -26.51 -12.07 -9.94
N TYR A 20 -26.08 -11.94 -11.19
CA TYR A 20 -24.69 -11.61 -11.53
C TYR A 20 -24.28 -10.22 -11.01
N VAL A 21 -25.16 -9.22 -11.11
CA VAL A 21 -24.93 -7.87 -10.57
C VAL A 21 -24.86 -7.88 -9.04
N ILE A 22 -25.67 -8.72 -8.39
CA ILE A 22 -25.74 -8.79 -6.92
C ILE A 22 -24.62 -9.67 -6.33
N GLN A 23 -24.15 -10.68 -7.06
CA GLN A 23 -23.09 -11.61 -6.66
C GLN A 23 -21.88 -10.94 -5.98
N PRO A 24 -21.31 -9.83 -6.47
CA PRO A 24 -20.16 -9.20 -5.83
C PRO A 24 -20.41 -8.67 -4.42
N LEU A 25 -21.66 -8.38 -4.03
CA LEU A 25 -21.99 -7.94 -2.67
C LEU A 25 -21.84 -9.06 -1.64
N PHE A 26 -21.89 -10.32 -2.07
CA PHE A 26 -21.75 -11.50 -1.22
C PHE A 26 -20.37 -12.15 -1.29
N LEU A 27 -19.45 -11.62 -2.10
CA LEU A 27 -18.06 -12.06 -2.10
C LEU A 27 -17.36 -11.58 -0.82
N GLU A 28 -16.59 -12.46 -0.18
CA GLU A 28 -15.73 -12.06 0.93
C GLU A 28 -14.77 -10.96 0.44
N LYS A 29 -14.56 -9.93 1.26
CA LYS A 29 -13.58 -8.88 0.94
C LYS A 29 -12.25 -9.56 0.63
N VAL A 30 -11.70 -9.30 -0.55
CA VAL A 30 -10.38 -9.79 -0.95
C VAL A 30 -9.39 -9.40 0.15
N LYS A 31 -8.91 -10.38 0.91
CA LYS A 31 -7.81 -10.18 1.85
C LYS A 31 -6.55 -10.11 1.01
N TYR A 32 -6.03 -8.91 0.81
CA TYR A 32 -4.68 -8.74 0.26
C TYR A 32 -3.72 -9.50 1.19
N SER A 33 -3.16 -10.61 0.69
CA SER A 33 -2.29 -11.51 1.44
C SER A 33 -0.94 -10.88 1.77
N VAL A 34 -0.60 -9.81 1.05
CA VAL A 34 0.53 -8.97 1.35
C VAL A 34 0.02 -7.83 2.22
N ASP A 35 0.55 -7.76 3.43
CA ASP A 35 0.34 -6.62 4.31
C ASP A 35 0.97 -5.38 3.64
N GLU A 36 0.18 -4.68 2.83
CA GLU A 36 0.59 -3.47 2.11
C GLU A 36 1.22 -2.45 3.05
N THR A 37 0.82 -2.47 4.33
CA THR A 37 1.41 -1.67 5.41
C THR A 37 2.86 -2.07 5.68
N ILE A 38 3.20 -3.36 5.71
CA ILE A 38 4.59 -3.81 5.91
C ILE A 38 5.43 -3.46 4.68
N LEU A 39 4.89 -3.64 3.48
CA LEU A 39 5.58 -3.24 2.26
C LEU A 39 5.84 -1.74 2.20
N SER A 40 4.85 -0.91 2.56
CA SER A 40 5.01 0.54 2.60
C SER A 40 6.07 0.96 3.62
N LEU A 41 6.04 0.40 4.83
CA LEU A 41 7.07 0.64 5.86
C LEU A 41 8.47 0.21 5.42
N LYS A 42 8.60 -0.92 4.70
CA LYS A 42 9.89 -1.34 4.14
C LYS A 42 10.42 -0.35 3.09
N ARG A 43 9.54 0.16 2.22
CA ARG A 43 9.90 1.18 1.22
C ARG A 43 10.33 2.48 1.88
N GLU A 44 9.57 2.94 2.86
CA GLU A 44 9.88 4.15 3.64
C GLU A 44 11.24 4.05 4.32
N LYS A 45 11.54 2.90 4.94
CA LYS A 45 12.88 2.61 5.50
C LYS A 45 13.99 2.76 4.45
N THR A 46 13.80 2.21 3.24
CA THR A 46 14.80 2.31 2.17
C THR A 46 15.03 3.74 1.73
N ILE A 47 13.98 4.56 1.63
CA ILE A 47 14.08 5.98 1.28
C ILE A 47 14.89 6.71 2.34
N LEU A 48 14.56 6.53 3.63
CA LEU A 48 15.30 7.18 4.73
C LEU A 48 16.79 6.82 4.74
N TYR A 49 17.15 5.57 4.44
CA TYR A 49 18.55 5.17 4.31
C TYR A 49 19.26 5.83 3.13
N ARG A 50 18.57 6.06 2.01
CA ARG A 50 19.11 6.84 0.90
C ARG A 50 19.31 8.29 1.30
N SER A 51 18.35 8.91 1.98
CA SER A 51 18.47 10.28 2.46
C SER A 51 19.62 10.48 3.46
N ILE A 52 19.89 9.49 4.31
CA ILE A 52 21.08 9.52 5.19
C ILE A 52 22.37 9.51 4.36
N LYS A 53 22.43 8.66 3.33
CA LYS A 53 23.59 8.58 2.44
C LYS A 53 23.80 9.88 1.65
N GLU A 54 22.72 10.45 1.12
CA GLU A 54 22.74 11.74 0.41
C GLU A 54 23.23 12.85 1.34
N LEU A 55 22.76 12.88 2.58
CA LEU A 55 23.23 13.82 3.60
C LEU A 55 24.72 13.65 3.92
N GLU A 56 25.20 12.41 4.01
CA GLU A 56 26.63 12.11 4.19
C GLU A 56 27.46 12.60 3.00
N MET A 57 26.97 12.41 1.76
CA MET A 57 27.62 12.92 0.56
C MET A 57 27.63 14.46 0.50
N GLU A 58 26.55 15.13 0.89
CA GLU A 58 26.48 16.60 0.98
C GLU A 58 27.52 17.15 1.97
N PHE A 59 27.71 16.47 3.10
CA PHE A 59 28.73 16.84 4.08
C PHE A 59 30.14 16.61 3.55
N ASP A 60 30.40 15.46 2.91
CA ASP A 60 31.71 15.12 2.36
C ASP A 60 32.17 16.10 1.25
N ILE A 61 31.23 16.66 0.49
CA ILE A 61 31.49 17.67 -0.56
C ILE A 61 31.61 19.09 0.04
N GLY A 62 31.34 19.26 1.35
CA GLY A 62 31.40 20.55 2.04
C GLY A 62 30.22 21.46 1.76
N ASN A 63 29.08 20.91 1.31
CA ASN A 63 27.87 21.67 1.00
C ASN A 63 27.08 22.06 2.27
N ILE A 64 27.28 21.32 3.36
CA ILE A 64 26.64 21.57 4.66
C ILE A 64 27.67 21.58 5.78
N ASP A 65 27.43 22.38 6.81
CA ASP A 65 28.31 22.45 7.97
C ASP A 65 28.08 21.26 8.93
N LYS A 66 29.03 21.03 9.84
CA LYS A 66 29.00 19.90 10.77
C LYS A 66 27.80 19.93 11.72
N ILE A 67 27.41 21.11 12.20
CA ILE A 67 26.29 21.27 13.14
C ILE A 67 24.98 20.94 12.42
N GLU A 68 24.82 21.46 11.20
CA GLU A 68 23.66 21.14 10.36
C GLU A 68 23.61 19.65 9.99
N PHE A 69 24.74 19.06 9.60
CA PHE A 69 24.87 17.63 9.33
C PHE A 69 24.43 16.78 10.52
N GLU A 70 24.96 17.05 11.72
CA GLU A 70 24.61 16.30 12.94
C GLU A 70 23.12 16.43 13.27
N LYS A 71 22.55 17.64 13.15
CA LYS A 71 21.13 17.89 13.38
C LYS A 71 20.25 17.08 12.42
N ARG A 72 20.51 17.19 11.11
CA ARG A 72 19.73 16.48 10.08
C ARG A 72 19.89 14.97 10.21
N ARG A 73 21.10 14.47 10.50
CA ARG A 73 21.38 13.04 10.68
C ARG A 73 20.66 12.46 11.88
N ASN A 74 20.58 13.19 13.00
CA ASN A 74 19.84 12.75 14.17
C ASN A 74 18.33 12.68 13.91
N LEU A 75 17.79 13.63 13.14
CA LEU A 75 16.38 13.63 12.75
C LEU A 75 16.05 12.40 11.89
N LEU A 76 16.83 12.15 10.83
CA LEU A 76 16.65 10.97 9.96
C LEU A 76 16.79 9.65 10.73
N LYS A 77 17.74 9.56 11.67
CA LYS A 77 17.89 8.37 12.54
C LYS A 77 16.68 8.16 13.45
N ASN A 78 16.08 9.23 13.96
CA ASN A 78 14.87 9.13 14.77
C ASN A 78 13.69 8.62 13.93
N GLU A 79 13.52 9.11 12.70
CA GLU A 79 12.51 8.62 11.77
C GLU A 79 12.69 7.13 11.45
N VAL A 80 13.93 6.70 11.16
CA VAL A 80 14.26 5.27 10.99
C VAL A 80 13.87 4.47 12.23
N SER A 81 14.15 4.96 13.44
CA SER A 81 13.79 4.29 14.70
C SER A 81 12.28 4.10 14.84
N ILE A 82 11.48 5.11 14.47
CA ILE A 82 10.02 5.02 14.45
C ILE A 82 9.55 3.95 13.47
N ILE A 83 10.09 3.91 12.25
CA ILE A 83 9.75 2.90 11.24
C ILE A 83 10.14 1.49 11.69
N LEU A 84 11.33 1.31 12.28
CA LEU A 84 11.76 0.03 12.83
C LEU A 84 10.86 -0.44 13.98
N LYS A 85 10.40 0.47 14.85
CA LYS A 85 9.44 0.14 15.91
C LYS A 85 8.10 -0.30 15.33
N LYS A 86 7.58 0.39 14.30
CA LYS A 86 6.35 0.01 13.60
C LYS A 86 6.48 -1.38 12.94
N LEU A 87 7.63 -1.67 12.33
CA LEU A 87 7.94 -2.97 11.73
C LEU A 87 8.09 -4.10 12.76
N LYS A 88 8.56 -3.83 13.99
CA LYS A 88 8.71 -4.82 15.07
C LYS A 88 7.42 -5.11 15.84
N LYS A 89 6.43 -4.23 15.78
CA LYS A 89 5.17 -4.33 16.54
C LYS A 89 4.10 -5.19 15.84
N LYS A 90 4.37 -5.63 14.60
CA LYS A 90 3.61 -6.65 13.85
C LYS A 90 4.43 -7.94 13.83
#